data_AF-A0A9E4Z820-F1
#
_entry.id   AF-A0A9E4Z820-F1
#
_cell.length_a   1.000
_cell.length_b   1.000
_cell.length_c   1.000
_cell.angle_alpha   90.00
_cell.angle_beta   90.00
_cell.angle_gamma   90.00
#
_symmetry.space_group_name_H-M   'P 1'
#
loop_
_entity.id
_entity.type
_entity.pdbx_description
1 polymer ?
#
loop_
_entity_poly.entity_id
_entity_poly.type
_entity_poly.pdbx_seq_one_letter_code
_entity_poly.pdbx_strand_id
1 'polypeptide(L)'
;MKYDYIVLGAGSAGSIVATRLSEDSSKNILLLEAGPDYPDFEQLPEEVKFGYATEIDIMVSDHNWQFVGKATEKAPEMLVPRGKVTGGSSAINGQVFLRGVPEDYDSWAAMGNTEWRFQDCLPYFRMIETDTDFSDDFHGTEGPIVMHRFARDTWHPATEAFYLACRAAGYPDSPDHNNPDSTGVGPTPLNNPNGIRMSTALGYLDQIRHRLNVTIRANCHVQRILFQGKKATGVEVESGGETFTVEGEEIILSSGAIGSPHILMLSGVGPAEHLQEFGIPVVHDSPGVGQNMRDHPLVYVTWRTKPEVKLDGNAPRMQATLRYTAGGS
;
A
#
# COMPACT_ATOMS: atom_id res chain seq x y z
N MET A 1 11.33 -15.23 24.99
CA MET A 1 11.41 -13.76 24.86
C MET A 1 10.02 -13.30 24.46
N LYS A 2 9.44 -12.33 25.17
CA LYS A 2 8.07 -11.88 24.96
C LYS A 2 8.13 -10.46 24.40
N TYR A 3 7.43 -10.22 23.29
CA TYR A 3 7.38 -8.90 22.66
C TYR A 3 6.21 -8.10 23.21
N ASP A 4 6.35 -6.78 23.33
CA ASP A 4 5.23 -5.89 23.64
C ASP A 4 4.26 -5.88 22.46
N TYR A 5 4.80 -5.75 21.24
CA TYR A 5 4.02 -5.72 20.00
C TYR A 5 4.56 -6.71 18.98
N ILE A 6 3.66 -7.47 18.35
CA ILE A 6 3.96 -8.25 17.16
C ILE A 6 3.14 -7.68 15.99
N VAL A 7 3.82 -7.15 14.98
CA VAL A 7 3.22 -6.61 13.76
C VAL A 7 3.31 -7.67 12.66
N LEU A 8 2.17 -8.02 12.08
CA LEU A 8 2.03 -9.10 11.09
C LEU A 8 1.96 -8.54 9.67
N GLY A 9 3.07 -8.62 8.94
CA GLY A 9 3.25 -8.07 7.60
C GLY A 9 4.05 -6.77 7.62
N ALA A 10 5.20 -6.75 6.96
CA ALA A 10 6.04 -5.56 6.79
C ALA A 10 5.67 -4.78 5.52
N GLY A 11 4.37 -4.70 5.23
CA GLY A 11 3.82 -3.91 4.13
C GLY A 11 3.67 -2.43 4.46
N SER A 12 2.94 -1.70 3.62
CA SER A 12 2.77 -0.24 3.75
C SER A 12 2.35 0.20 5.16
N ALA A 13 1.35 -0.45 5.76
CA ALA A 13 0.88 -0.11 7.10
C ALA A 13 1.83 -0.63 8.19
N GLY A 14 2.24 -1.89 8.10
CA GLY A 14 3.02 -2.55 9.15
C GLY A 14 4.42 -1.95 9.33
N SER A 15 5.08 -1.53 8.25
CA SER A 15 6.34 -0.78 8.34
C SER A 15 6.16 0.52 9.13
N ILE A 16 5.11 1.29 8.85
CA ILE A 16 4.84 2.57 9.52
C ILE A 16 4.54 2.33 11.00
N VAL A 17 3.65 1.38 11.31
CA VAL A 17 3.27 1.06 12.69
C VAL A 17 4.50 0.62 13.50
N ALA A 18 5.33 -0.30 12.98
CA ALA A 18 6.55 -0.73 13.66
C ALA A 18 7.53 0.43 13.87
N THR A 19 7.65 1.34 12.89
CA THR A 19 8.49 2.53 13.03
C THR A 19 8.02 3.45 14.14
N ARG A 20 6.72 3.72 14.25
CA ARG A 20 6.17 4.59 15.29
C ARG A 20 6.18 3.96 16.68
N LEU A 21 5.78 2.69 16.80
CA LEU A 21 5.81 1.98 18.08
C LEU A 21 7.23 1.88 18.66
N SER A 22 8.24 1.72 17.82
CA SER A 22 9.62 1.60 18.27
C SER A 22 10.26 2.92 18.70
N GLU A 23 9.57 4.06 18.55
CA GLU A 23 10.05 5.35 19.09
C GLU A 23 10.11 5.31 20.62
N ASP A 24 9.25 4.50 21.26
CA ASP A 24 9.39 4.16 22.68
C ASP A 24 10.41 3.02 22.84
N SER A 25 11.64 3.38 23.25
CA SER A 25 12.73 2.43 23.46
C SER A 25 12.48 1.40 24.57
N SER A 26 11.44 1.59 25.40
CA SER A 26 11.06 0.62 26.44
C SER A 26 10.25 -0.55 25.88
N LYS A 27 9.75 -0.44 24.63
CA LYS A 27 8.89 -1.43 23.97
C LYS A 27 9.67 -2.28 22.99
N ASN A 28 9.50 -3.60 23.09
CA ASN A 28 10.10 -4.56 22.19
C ASN A 28 9.12 -4.91 21.05
N ILE A 29 9.53 -4.65 19.81
CA ILE A 29 8.70 -4.80 18.62
C ILE A 29 9.23 -5.96 17.78
N LEU A 30 8.35 -6.89 17.42
CA LEU A 30 8.62 -7.90 16.39
C LEU A 30 7.81 -7.58 15.13
N LEU A 31 8.49 -7.41 14.00
CA LEU A 31 7.88 -7.26 12.69
C LEU A 31 8.13 -8.52 11.86
N LEU A 32 7.05 -9.21 11.48
CA LEU A 32 7.10 -10.44 10.68
C LEU A 32 6.71 -10.18 9.24
N GLU A 33 7.48 -10.67 8.28
CA GLU A 33 7.20 -10.58 6.84
C GLU A 33 7.38 -11.95 6.19
N ALA A 34 6.42 -12.34 5.34
CA ALA A 34 6.46 -13.62 4.65
C ALA A 34 7.44 -13.63 3.47
N GLY A 35 7.66 -12.48 2.84
CA GLY A 35 8.66 -12.29 1.79
C GLY A 35 10.08 -12.03 2.30
N PRO A 36 11.04 -11.89 1.38
CA PRO A 36 12.41 -11.52 1.70
C PRO A 36 12.53 -10.07 2.19
N ASP A 37 13.63 -9.77 2.87
CA ASP A 37 14.07 -8.42 3.26
C ASP A 37 15.40 -8.09 2.60
N TYR A 38 15.56 -6.84 2.20
CA TYR A 38 16.75 -6.31 1.54
C TYR A 38 17.18 -5.04 2.28
N PRO A 39 17.95 -5.14 3.38
CA PRO A 39 18.39 -3.99 4.16
C PRO A 39 19.40 -3.11 3.43
N ASP A 40 20.16 -3.69 2.50
CA ASP A 40 21.15 -2.96 1.71
C ASP A 40 20.54 -2.58 0.35
N PHE A 41 20.49 -1.28 0.06
CA PHE A 41 19.92 -0.75 -1.19
C PHE A 41 20.51 -1.40 -2.45
N GLU A 42 21.82 -1.66 -2.45
CA GLU A 42 22.50 -2.29 -3.59
C GLU A 42 22.03 -3.72 -3.87
N GLN A 43 21.58 -4.44 -2.84
CA GLN A 43 21.06 -5.81 -2.97
C GLN A 43 19.58 -5.85 -3.36
N LEU A 44 18.88 -4.71 -3.36
CA LEU A 44 17.48 -4.65 -3.76
C LEU A 44 17.36 -5.04 -5.25
N PRO A 45 16.53 -6.04 -5.60
CA PRO A 45 16.33 -6.46 -6.98
C PRO A 45 15.83 -5.32 -7.86
N GLU A 46 16.24 -5.28 -9.13
CA GLU A 46 15.96 -4.16 -10.03
C GLU A 46 14.46 -3.93 -10.22
N GLU A 47 13.68 -5.01 -10.30
CA GLU A 47 12.23 -5.01 -10.45
C GLU A 47 11.49 -4.36 -9.27
N VAL A 48 12.09 -4.42 -8.07
CA VAL A 48 11.60 -3.78 -6.85
C VAL A 48 12.17 -2.36 -6.70
N LYS A 49 13.45 -2.18 -7.04
CA LYS A 49 14.20 -0.92 -6.87
C LYS A 49 13.73 0.19 -7.79
N PHE A 50 13.55 -0.12 -9.07
CA PHE A 50 13.26 0.89 -10.09
C PHE A 50 11.75 1.05 -10.33
N GLY A 51 11.38 2.28 -10.67
CA GLY A 51 9.99 2.66 -10.92
C GLY A 51 9.50 2.55 -12.36
N TYR A 52 10.40 2.27 -13.30
CA TYR A 52 10.07 2.25 -14.72
C TYR A 52 10.34 0.88 -15.31
N ALA A 53 9.46 0.44 -16.22
CA ALA A 53 9.61 -0.78 -17.01
C ALA A 53 9.70 -2.10 -16.22
N THR A 54 9.29 -2.14 -14.95
CA THR A 54 9.32 -3.36 -14.13
C THR A 54 7.98 -4.10 -14.02
N GLU A 55 6.89 -3.56 -14.61
CA GLU A 55 5.53 -4.07 -14.40
C GLU A 55 5.35 -5.54 -14.83
N ILE A 56 5.93 -5.94 -15.95
CA ILE A 56 5.82 -7.33 -16.43
C ILE A 56 6.63 -8.27 -15.53
N ASP A 57 7.85 -7.88 -15.19
CA ASP A 57 8.77 -8.69 -14.39
C ASP A 57 8.23 -8.89 -12.97
N ILE A 58 7.66 -7.84 -12.36
CA ILE A 58 7.11 -7.92 -11.01
C ILE A 58 5.82 -8.75 -10.93
N MET A 59 5.03 -8.82 -12.01
CA MET A 59 3.82 -9.65 -12.04
C MET A 59 4.15 -11.14 -11.92
N VAL A 60 5.28 -11.58 -12.49
CA VAL A 60 5.71 -12.99 -12.48
C VAL A 60 6.75 -13.32 -11.40
N SER A 61 7.24 -12.31 -10.68
CA SER A 61 8.24 -12.46 -9.61
C SER A 61 7.68 -13.09 -8.33
N ASP A 62 8.56 -13.77 -7.59
CA ASP A 62 8.29 -14.30 -6.24
C ASP A 62 8.06 -13.21 -5.18
N HIS A 63 8.36 -11.94 -5.50
CA HIS A 63 7.98 -10.77 -4.68
C HIS A 63 6.51 -10.40 -4.81
N ASN A 64 5.74 -11.13 -5.61
CA ASN A 64 4.30 -10.99 -5.74
C ASN A 64 3.63 -12.25 -5.18
N TRP A 65 2.58 -12.07 -4.37
CA TRP A 65 1.72 -13.17 -3.92
C TRP A 65 0.95 -13.83 -5.06
N GLN A 66 0.78 -13.13 -6.19
CA GLN A 66 0.12 -13.63 -7.39
C GLN A 66 -1.28 -14.19 -7.12
N PHE A 67 -2.02 -13.57 -6.20
CA PHE A 67 -3.41 -13.96 -5.95
C PHE A 67 -4.22 -13.85 -7.24
N VAL A 68 -5.25 -14.67 -7.32
CA VAL A 68 -6.25 -14.61 -8.38
C VAL A 68 -7.62 -14.30 -7.77
N GLY A 69 -8.43 -13.57 -8.52
CA GLY A 69 -9.79 -13.22 -8.13
C GLY A 69 -10.76 -13.25 -9.30
N LYS A 70 -12.05 -13.23 -9.01
CA LYS A 70 -13.12 -13.11 -10.01
C LYS A 70 -14.01 -11.93 -9.66
N ALA A 71 -14.34 -11.10 -10.65
CA ALA A 71 -15.26 -9.98 -10.43
C ALA A 71 -16.71 -10.48 -10.27
N THR A 72 -17.07 -11.55 -10.97
CA THR A 72 -18.37 -12.22 -10.89
C THR A 72 -18.19 -13.71 -11.20
N GLU A 73 -19.19 -14.53 -10.89
CA GLU A 73 -19.22 -15.97 -11.23
C GLU A 73 -19.01 -16.27 -12.72
N LYS A 74 -19.26 -15.30 -13.60
CA LYS A 74 -19.14 -15.45 -15.05
C LYS A 74 -17.86 -14.82 -15.62
N ALA A 75 -17.16 -14.01 -14.83
CA ALA A 75 -15.93 -13.36 -15.27
C ALA A 75 -14.76 -14.35 -15.22
N PRO A 76 -13.79 -14.26 -16.15
CA PRO A 76 -12.55 -15.00 -16.02
C PRO A 76 -11.79 -14.57 -14.77
N GLU A 77 -10.87 -15.43 -14.33
CA GLU A 77 -9.93 -15.07 -13.26
C GLU A 77 -9.03 -13.93 -13.71
N MET A 78 -8.72 -13.06 -12.77
CA MET A 78 -7.79 -11.95 -12.93
C MET A 78 -6.71 -12.01 -11.87
N LEU A 79 -5.51 -11.55 -12.20
CA LEU A 79 -4.45 -11.39 -11.23
C LEU A 79 -4.80 -10.24 -10.27
N VAL A 80 -4.55 -10.47 -8.99
CA VAL A 80 -4.69 -9.50 -7.90
C VAL A 80 -3.32 -9.38 -7.23
N PRO A 81 -2.37 -8.66 -7.86
CA PRO A 81 -0.99 -8.60 -7.39
C PRO A 81 -0.93 -7.96 -6.00
N ARG A 82 -0.15 -8.57 -5.09
CA ARG A 82 0.11 -8.07 -3.74
C ARG A 82 1.57 -8.33 -3.41
N GLY A 83 2.27 -7.34 -2.86
CA GLY A 83 3.69 -7.50 -2.57
C GLY A 83 3.95 -8.52 -1.46
N LYS A 84 4.92 -9.41 -1.70
CA LYS A 84 5.48 -10.42 -0.80
C LYS A 84 6.97 -10.15 -0.65
N VAL A 85 7.30 -9.05 0.02
CA VAL A 85 8.65 -8.53 0.26
C VAL A 85 8.49 -7.42 1.31
N THR A 86 9.53 -7.07 2.07
CA THR A 86 9.47 -5.88 2.92
C THR A 86 9.10 -4.63 2.12
N GLY A 87 8.17 -3.83 2.64
CA GLY A 87 7.48 -2.77 1.91
C GLY A 87 6.12 -3.21 1.35
N GLY A 88 5.88 -4.51 1.22
CA GLY A 88 4.65 -5.11 0.72
C GLY A 88 4.27 -4.54 -0.64
N SER A 89 2.98 -4.22 -0.84
CA SER A 89 2.54 -3.68 -2.12
C SER A 89 3.16 -2.32 -2.48
N SER A 90 3.68 -1.53 -1.52
CA SER A 90 4.40 -0.30 -1.87
C SER A 90 5.71 -0.56 -2.62
N ALA A 91 6.28 -1.77 -2.48
CA ALA A 91 7.48 -2.20 -3.16
C ALA A 91 7.21 -2.68 -4.60
N ILE A 92 5.93 -2.81 -5.02
CA ILE A 92 5.56 -3.34 -6.35
C ILE A 92 4.45 -2.55 -7.07
N ASN A 93 3.92 -1.46 -6.48
CA ASN A 93 2.76 -0.72 -7.02
C ASN A 93 3.09 0.20 -8.21
N GLY A 94 2.09 0.96 -8.69
CA GLY A 94 2.28 1.95 -9.76
C GLY A 94 2.87 3.30 -9.32
N GLN A 95 3.26 3.46 -8.05
CA GLN A 95 3.93 4.66 -7.49
C GLN A 95 3.15 5.97 -7.55
N VAL A 96 1.88 5.94 -7.96
CA VAL A 96 0.98 7.07 -7.87
C VAL A 96 0.76 7.43 -6.40
N PHE A 97 1.04 8.68 -6.04
CA PHE A 97 0.95 9.20 -4.67
C PHE A 97 -0.23 10.16 -4.55
N LEU A 98 -1.43 9.64 -4.77
CA LEU A 98 -2.69 10.38 -4.68
C LEU A 98 -3.40 10.12 -3.35
N ARG A 99 -4.09 11.15 -2.86
CA ARG A 99 -5.02 11.07 -1.72
C ARG A 99 -6.47 10.87 -2.21
N GLY A 100 -7.33 10.39 -1.31
CA GLY A 100 -8.78 10.45 -1.50
C GLY A 100 -9.28 11.90 -1.56
N VAL A 101 -10.53 12.10 -1.96
CA VAL A 101 -11.18 13.42 -1.82
C VAL A 101 -11.70 13.59 -0.39
N PRO A 102 -11.87 14.82 0.13
CA PRO A 102 -12.38 15.05 1.48
C PRO A 102 -13.67 14.28 1.80
N GLU A 103 -14.58 14.17 0.83
CA GLU A 103 -15.86 13.48 0.96
C GLU A 103 -15.70 11.98 1.27
N ASP A 104 -14.62 11.34 0.80
CA ASP A 104 -14.35 9.93 1.09
C ASP A 104 -14.20 9.70 2.59
N TYR A 105 -13.42 10.57 3.26
CA TYR A 105 -13.12 10.49 4.69
C TYR A 105 -14.29 10.98 5.55
N ASP A 106 -14.94 12.08 5.13
CA ASP A 106 -16.11 12.58 5.84
C ASP A 106 -17.27 11.58 5.78
N SER A 107 -17.36 10.76 4.72
CA SER A 107 -18.30 9.64 4.67
C SER A 107 -17.98 8.55 5.71
N TRP A 108 -16.71 8.28 6.00
CA TRP A 108 -16.31 7.33 7.05
C TRP A 108 -16.74 7.82 8.42
N ALA A 109 -16.58 9.11 8.69
CA ALA A 109 -17.06 9.74 9.91
C ALA A 109 -18.59 9.70 10.02
N ALA A 110 -19.31 9.95 8.92
CA ALA A 110 -20.77 9.83 8.88
C ALA A 110 -21.27 8.40 9.15
N MET A 111 -20.46 7.38 8.85
CA MET A 111 -20.73 5.98 9.20
C MET A 111 -20.40 5.62 10.67
N GLY A 112 -19.96 6.59 11.48
CA GLY A 112 -19.68 6.41 12.91
C GLY A 112 -18.20 6.46 13.30
N ASN A 113 -17.28 6.59 12.34
CA ASN A 113 -15.83 6.66 12.61
C ASN A 113 -15.37 8.11 12.78
N THR A 114 -15.84 8.78 13.83
CA THR A 114 -15.76 10.26 13.97
C THR A 114 -14.35 10.84 13.97
N GLU A 115 -13.32 10.03 14.26
CA GLU A 115 -11.90 10.43 14.23
C GLU A 115 -11.27 10.40 12.83
N TRP A 116 -12.03 9.99 11.81
CA TRP A 116 -11.54 9.76 10.45
C TRP A 116 -12.09 10.76 9.42
N ARG A 117 -12.47 11.98 9.85
CA ARG A 117 -12.81 13.07 8.93
C ARG A 117 -11.55 13.53 8.19
N PHE A 118 -11.71 14.14 7.02
CA PHE A 118 -10.56 14.57 6.20
C PHE A 118 -9.59 15.47 6.99
N GLN A 119 -10.14 16.45 7.71
CA GLN A 119 -9.35 17.38 8.53
C GLN A 119 -8.54 16.68 9.64
N ASP A 120 -9.05 15.57 10.18
CA ASP A 120 -8.41 14.82 11.26
C ASP A 120 -7.33 13.88 10.68
N CYS A 121 -7.50 13.44 9.42
CA CYS A 121 -6.50 12.66 8.68
C CYS A 121 -5.38 13.51 8.07
N LEU A 122 -5.63 14.77 7.73
CA LEU A 122 -4.68 15.64 7.02
C LEU A 122 -3.29 15.74 7.69
N PRO A 123 -3.16 15.90 9.02
CA PRO A 123 -1.86 15.89 9.67
C PRO A 123 -1.06 14.61 9.42
N TYR A 124 -1.73 13.46 9.29
CA TYR A 124 -1.09 12.18 9.00
C TYR A 124 -0.71 12.02 7.54
N PHE A 125 -1.49 12.56 6.59
CA PHE A 125 -1.06 12.64 5.18
C PHE A 125 0.22 13.46 5.05
N ARG A 126 0.26 14.63 5.70
CA ARG A 126 1.46 15.48 5.75
C ARG A 126 2.64 14.80 6.43
N MET A 127 2.40 14.02 7.49
CA MET A 127 3.46 13.30 8.20
C MET A 127 4.14 12.22 7.34
N ILE A 128 3.43 11.64 6.36
CA ILE A 128 3.98 10.57 5.53
C ILE A 128 4.93 11.12 4.45
N GLU A 129 4.65 12.30 3.91
CA GLU A 129 5.28 12.77 2.68
C GLU A 129 6.38 13.82 2.88
N THR A 130 7.36 13.78 1.98
CA THR A 130 8.15 14.94 1.58
C THR A 130 7.77 15.28 0.14
N ASP A 131 6.86 16.24 -0.04
CA ASP A 131 6.50 16.80 -1.34
C ASP A 131 7.57 17.81 -1.77
N THR A 132 8.19 17.58 -2.93
CA THR A 132 9.26 18.45 -3.45
C THR A 132 8.76 19.64 -4.25
N ASP A 133 7.46 19.70 -4.55
CA ASP A 133 6.85 20.72 -5.41
C ASP A 133 5.99 21.72 -4.62
N PHE A 134 5.38 21.28 -3.51
CA PHE A 134 4.47 22.08 -2.69
C PHE A 134 4.90 22.16 -1.22
N SER A 135 4.70 23.32 -0.59
CA SER A 135 5.06 23.59 0.82
C SER A 135 4.01 24.46 1.52
N ASP A 136 2.74 24.13 1.32
CA ASP A 136 1.59 24.83 1.90
C ASP A 136 0.96 24.08 3.10
N ASP A 137 -0.24 24.50 3.50
CA ASP A 137 -0.97 23.94 4.65
C ASP A 137 -1.42 22.47 4.46
N PHE A 138 -1.44 21.97 3.21
CA PHE A 138 -1.88 20.62 2.86
C PHE A 138 -0.72 19.64 2.66
N HIS A 139 0.51 20.12 2.57
CA HIS A 139 1.67 19.32 2.22
C HIS A 139 2.68 19.14 3.36
N GLY A 140 3.35 17.99 3.34
CA GLY A 140 4.48 17.66 4.21
C GLY A 140 5.80 17.84 3.46
N THR A 141 6.85 18.28 4.17
CA THR A 141 8.18 18.52 3.59
C THR A 141 9.29 17.74 4.27
N GLU A 142 8.95 16.90 5.25
CA GLU A 142 9.90 16.18 6.10
C GLU A 142 9.54 14.71 6.30
N GLY A 143 8.43 14.25 5.71
CA GLY A 143 7.93 12.90 5.88
C GLY A 143 8.82 11.86 5.17
N PRO A 144 8.75 10.59 5.59
CA PRO A 144 9.66 9.55 5.11
C PRO A 144 9.58 9.19 3.62
N ILE A 145 8.46 9.50 2.96
CA ILE A 145 8.22 9.15 1.57
C ILE A 145 8.38 10.39 0.71
N VAL A 146 9.49 10.47 -0.01
CA VAL A 146 9.74 11.54 -0.98
C VAL A 146 8.88 11.32 -2.21
N MET A 147 8.17 12.36 -2.62
CA MET A 147 7.31 12.36 -3.81
C MET A 147 7.54 13.62 -4.65
N HIS A 148 7.27 13.51 -5.95
CA HIS A 148 7.49 14.57 -6.93
C HIS A 148 6.48 14.50 -8.07
N ARG A 149 6.44 15.56 -8.87
CA ARG A 149 5.71 15.67 -10.12
C ARG A 149 6.70 15.94 -11.25
N PHE A 150 6.47 15.36 -12.42
CA PHE A 150 7.26 15.71 -13.60
C PHE A 150 6.98 17.15 -14.03
N ALA A 151 8.03 17.97 -14.11
CA ALA A 151 7.96 19.29 -14.69
C ALA A 151 7.47 19.21 -16.14
N ARG A 152 6.58 20.13 -16.53
CA ARG A 152 5.88 20.07 -17.82
C ARG A 152 6.79 20.09 -19.04
N ASP A 153 7.95 20.75 -18.95
CA ASP A 153 8.97 20.77 -20.00
C ASP A 153 9.70 19.43 -20.17
N THR A 154 9.58 18.52 -19.21
CA THR A 154 10.08 17.13 -19.27
C THR A 154 9.02 16.12 -19.74
N TRP A 155 7.80 16.58 -19.99
CA TRP A 155 6.72 15.70 -20.42
C TRP A 155 6.97 15.10 -21.80
N HIS A 156 6.58 13.85 -21.96
CA HIS A 156 6.50 13.23 -23.27
C HIS A 156 5.52 14.00 -24.18
N PRO A 157 5.77 14.04 -25.50
CA PRO A 157 4.87 14.69 -26.44
C PRO A 157 3.42 14.17 -26.36
N ALA A 158 3.23 12.88 -26.02
CA ALA A 158 1.91 12.30 -25.83
C ALA A 158 1.20 12.84 -24.57
N THR A 159 1.95 13.03 -23.47
CA THR A 159 1.46 13.61 -22.21
C THR A 159 1.03 15.06 -22.44
N GLU A 160 1.88 15.87 -23.09
CA GLU A 160 1.56 17.27 -23.41
C GLU A 160 0.33 17.36 -24.33
N ALA A 161 0.24 16.49 -25.35
CA ALA A 161 -0.93 16.43 -26.22
C ALA A 161 -2.22 16.06 -25.46
N PHE A 162 -2.14 15.10 -24.53
CA PHE A 162 -3.25 14.74 -23.66
C PHE A 162 -3.70 15.92 -22.79
N TYR A 163 -2.75 16.58 -22.11
CA TYR A 163 -3.01 17.77 -21.31
C TYR A 163 -3.71 18.86 -22.13
N LEU A 164 -3.14 19.24 -23.28
CA LEU A 164 -3.71 20.26 -24.17
C LEU A 164 -5.11 19.89 -24.68
N ALA A 165 -5.35 18.62 -24.99
CA ALA A 165 -6.67 18.13 -25.39
C ALA A 165 -7.70 18.26 -24.27
N CYS A 166 -7.34 17.89 -23.03
CA CYS A 166 -8.19 18.06 -21.86
C CYS A 166 -8.50 19.55 -21.59
N ARG A 167 -7.48 20.42 -21.70
CA ARG A 167 -7.67 21.88 -21.55
C ARG A 167 -8.60 22.44 -22.63
N ALA A 168 -8.43 22.02 -23.89
CA ALA A 168 -9.30 22.41 -24.99
C ALA A 168 -10.74 21.89 -24.84
N ALA A 169 -10.92 20.74 -24.17
CA ALA A 169 -12.23 20.18 -23.83
C ALA A 169 -12.90 20.88 -22.63
N GLY A 170 -12.24 21.86 -22.00
CA GLY A 170 -12.79 22.67 -20.91
C GLY A 170 -12.48 22.17 -19.51
N TYR A 171 -11.67 21.12 -19.35
CA TYR A 171 -11.24 20.67 -18.03
C TYR A 171 -10.25 21.68 -17.41
N PRO A 172 -10.41 22.06 -16.13
CA PRO A 172 -9.52 23.00 -15.44
C PRO A 172 -8.07 22.48 -15.35
N ASP A 173 -7.14 23.40 -15.06
CA ASP A 173 -5.75 23.06 -14.81
C ASP A 173 -5.62 22.68 -13.33
N SER A 174 -4.96 21.57 -13.06
CA SER A 174 -4.78 21.03 -11.71
C SER A 174 -3.29 20.78 -11.47
N PRO A 175 -2.51 21.80 -11.08
CA PRO A 175 -1.08 21.63 -10.81
C PRO A 175 -0.82 20.68 -9.63
N ASP A 176 -1.80 20.53 -8.74
CA ASP A 176 -1.75 19.61 -7.62
C ASP A 176 -3.06 18.82 -7.47
N HIS A 177 -2.97 17.50 -7.62
CA HIS A 177 -4.10 16.58 -7.42
C HIS A 177 -4.30 16.15 -5.96
N ASN A 178 -3.41 16.53 -5.05
CA ASN A 178 -3.55 16.29 -3.62
C ASN A 178 -4.14 17.48 -2.86
N ASN A 179 -4.37 18.60 -3.54
CA ASN A 179 -5.18 19.71 -3.07
C ASN A 179 -6.62 19.22 -2.86
N PRO A 180 -7.27 19.51 -1.72
CA PRO A 180 -8.63 19.08 -1.42
C PRO A 180 -9.67 19.48 -2.49
N ASP A 181 -9.48 20.62 -3.14
CA ASP A 181 -10.39 21.17 -4.15
C ASP A 181 -9.98 20.80 -5.59
N SER A 182 -9.01 19.89 -5.74
CA SER A 182 -8.43 19.55 -7.04
C SER A 182 -9.44 18.88 -7.99
N THR A 183 -9.48 19.39 -9.21
CA THR A 183 -10.22 18.80 -10.32
C THR A 183 -9.59 19.26 -11.64
N GLY A 184 -9.73 18.46 -12.69
CA GLY A 184 -9.17 18.75 -14.00
C GLY A 184 -7.87 18.01 -14.28
N VAL A 185 -7.05 18.58 -15.15
CA VAL A 185 -5.87 17.90 -15.73
C VAL A 185 -4.57 18.53 -15.24
N GLY A 186 -3.58 17.71 -14.95
CA GLY A 186 -2.24 18.18 -14.59
C GLY A 186 -1.31 17.05 -14.13
N PRO A 187 -0.12 17.38 -13.63
CA PRO A 187 0.92 16.41 -13.33
C PRO A 187 0.50 15.42 -12.25
N THR A 188 0.82 14.14 -12.45
CA THR A 188 0.56 13.10 -11.45
C THR A 188 1.65 13.10 -10.38
N PRO A 189 1.29 13.16 -9.09
CA PRO A 189 2.25 12.98 -8.01
C PRO A 189 2.71 11.53 -7.93
N LEU A 190 4.03 11.32 -7.81
CA LEU A 190 4.65 10.00 -7.81
C LEU A 190 5.70 9.89 -6.70
N ASN A 191 5.76 8.75 -6.00
CA ASN A 191 6.82 8.46 -5.02
C ASN A 191 8.02 7.73 -5.67
N ASN A 192 8.56 8.31 -6.74
CA ASN A 192 9.68 7.73 -7.49
C ASN A 192 10.80 8.70 -7.91
N PRO A 193 11.31 9.55 -6.99
CA PRO A 193 12.39 10.48 -7.29
C PRO A 193 13.59 9.78 -7.92
N ASN A 194 14.14 10.39 -8.97
CA ASN A 194 15.26 9.84 -9.76
C ASN A 194 15.02 8.42 -10.33
N GLY A 195 13.75 8.02 -10.47
CA GLY A 195 13.37 6.69 -10.95
C GLY A 195 13.47 5.57 -9.90
N ILE A 196 13.79 5.91 -8.64
CA ILE A 196 13.86 4.95 -7.54
C ILE A 196 12.51 4.86 -6.85
N ARG A 197 11.99 3.65 -6.67
CA ARG A 197 10.72 3.40 -5.97
C ARG A 197 10.85 3.64 -4.47
N MET A 198 10.19 4.67 -3.95
CA MET A 198 10.17 4.98 -2.52
C MET A 198 9.12 4.13 -1.79
N SER A 199 9.41 2.85 -1.59
CA SER A 199 8.58 1.95 -0.79
C SER A 199 8.64 2.29 0.70
N THR A 200 7.73 1.74 1.52
CA THR A 200 7.83 1.88 2.98
C THR A 200 9.01 1.13 3.59
N ALA A 201 9.64 0.20 2.87
CA ALA A 201 10.91 -0.37 3.33
C ALA A 201 12.01 0.70 3.34
N LEU A 202 12.21 1.39 2.21
CA LEU A 202 13.21 2.47 2.10
C LEU A 202 12.85 3.69 2.95
N GLY A 203 11.57 4.06 2.98
CA GLY A 203 11.12 5.23 3.74
C GLY A 203 11.12 5.00 5.25
N TYR A 204 10.52 3.90 5.72
CA TYR A 204 10.23 3.71 7.15
C TYR A 204 11.12 2.68 7.85
N LEU A 205 11.42 1.53 7.21
CA LEU A 205 12.21 0.50 7.90
C LEU A 205 13.67 0.91 8.08
N ASP A 206 14.26 1.60 7.11
CA ASP A 206 15.65 2.06 7.21
C ASP A 206 15.89 2.99 8.40
N GLN A 207 14.86 3.72 8.86
CA GLN A 207 14.93 4.55 10.06
C GLN A 207 15.04 3.77 11.36
N ILE A 208 14.65 2.49 11.38
CA ILE A 208 14.52 1.72 12.62
C ILE A 208 15.42 0.50 12.68
N ARG A 209 16.07 0.10 11.58
CA ARG A 209 16.98 -1.06 11.53
C ARG A 209 18.08 -1.03 12.58
N HIS A 210 18.53 0.16 12.98
CA HIS A 210 19.58 0.34 13.99
C HIS A 210 19.05 0.30 15.45
N ARG A 211 17.72 0.32 15.66
CA ARG A 211 17.12 0.37 16.99
C ARG A 211 17.18 -1.01 17.65
N LEU A 212 17.73 -1.08 18.87
CA LEU A 212 17.92 -2.34 19.60
C LEU A 212 16.61 -3.00 20.05
N ASN A 213 15.52 -2.23 20.14
CA ASN A 213 14.21 -2.69 20.57
C ASN A 213 13.32 -3.19 19.41
N VAL A 214 13.87 -3.29 18.19
CA VAL A 214 13.14 -3.77 17.00
C VAL A 214 13.79 -5.04 16.48
N THR A 215 12.97 -6.05 16.22
CA THR A 215 13.36 -7.26 15.50
C THR A 215 12.54 -7.36 14.22
N ILE A 216 13.20 -7.31 13.05
CA ILE A 216 12.57 -7.55 11.74
C ILE A 216 12.90 -8.98 11.32
N ARG A 217 11.89 -9.78 10.97
CA ARG A 217 12.05 -11.17 10.51
C ARG A 217 11.34 -11.37 9.18
N ALA A 218 12.16 -11.50 8.14
CA ALA A 218 11.73 -11.90 6.80
C ALA A 218 11.52 -13.42 6.70
N ASN A 219 10.93 -13.85 5.58
CA ASN A 219 10.66 -15.26 5.27
C ASN A 219 9.91 -15.99 6.41
N CYS A 220 9.04 -15.27 7.12
CA CYS A 220 8.26 -15.74 8.25
C CYS A 220 6.77 -15.63 7.90
N HIS A 221 6.16 -16.75 7.52
CA HIS A 221 4.74 -16.81 7.19
C HIS A 221 3.89 -17.03 8.44
N VAL A 222 3.12 -16.01 8.83
CA VAL A 222 2.19 -16.11 9.96
C VAL A 222 0.98 -16.95 9.54
N GLN A 223 0.73 -18.04 10.25
CA GLN A 223 -0.38 -18.95 9.96
C GLN A 223 -1.66 -18.53 10.70
N ARG A 224 -1.55 -18.18 11.98
CA ARG A 224 -2.68 -17.75 12.83
C ARG A 224 -2.23 -17.02 14.09
N ILE A 225 -3.17 -16.31 14.70
CA ILE A 225 -3.08 -15.70 16.02
C ILE A 225 -3.52 -16.72 17.07
N LEU A 226 -2.80 -16.76 18.18
CA LEU A 226 -3.09 -17.62 19.32
C LEU A 226 -3.91 -16.86 20.36
N PHE A 227 -4.93 -17.53 20.91
CA PHE A 227 -5.85 -16.95 21.88
C PHE A 227 -5.92 -17.76 23.17
N GLN A 228 -6.01 -17.05 24.30
CA GLN A 228 -6.49 -17.57 25.57
C GLN A 228 -7.84 -16.90 25.88
N GLY A 229 -8.94 -17.64 25.70
CA GLY A 229 -10.28 -17.06 25.70
C GLY A 229 -10.40 -16.06 24.54
N LYS A 230 -10.63 -14.78 24.87
CA LYS A 230 -10.71 -13.69 23.87
C LYS A 230 -9.42 -12.84 23.78
N LYS A 231 -8.39 -13.16 24.56
CA LYS A 231 -7.14 -12.41 24.57
C LYS A 231 -6.15 -13.05 23.59
N ALA A 232 -5.64 -12.27 22.64
CA ALA A 232 -4.51 -12.69 21.82
C ALA A 232 -3.24 -12.79 22.70
N THR A 233 -2.45 -13.84 22.51
CA THR A 233 -1.26 -14.13 23.35
C THR A 233 0.01 -14.35 22.53
N GLY A 234 -0.11 -14.43 21.20
CA GLY A 234 1.00 -14.71 20.31
C GLY A 234 0.53 -15.11 18.93
N VAL A 235 1.48 -15.61 18.13
CA VAL A 235 1.25 -16.06 16.77
C VAL A 235 1.99 -17.36 16.50
N GLU A 236 1.41 -18.18 15.63
CA GLU A 236 2.07 -19.33 15.03
C GLU A 236 2.67 -18.92 13.68
N VAL A 237 3.94 -19.23 13.48
CA VAL A 237 4.75 -18.76 12.36
C VAL A 237 5.49 -19.95 11.75
N GLU A 238 5.49 -20.02 10.42
CA GLU A 238 6.34 -20.93 9.65
C GLU A 238 7.53 -20.16 9.07
N SER A 239 8.71 -20.75 9.19
CA SER A 239 9.93 -20.25 8.54
C SER A 239 10.86 -21.42 8.25
N GLY A 240 11.32 -21.54 7.00
CA GLY A 240 12.32 -22.55 6.62
C GLY A 240 11.85 -24.00 6.79
N GLY A 241 10.53 -24.25 6.73
CA GLY A 241 9.93 -25.57 6.93
C GLY A 241 9.65 -25.93 8.40
N GLU A 242 9.96 -25.04 9.35
CA GLU A 242 9.68 -25.23 10.77
C GLU A 242 8.55 -24.31 11.22
N THR A 243 7.64 -24.85 12.05
CA THR A 243 6.57 -24.07 12.68
C THR A 243 6.90 -23.83 14.15
N PHE A 244 6.82 -22.59 14.59
CA PHE A 244 7.07 -22.18 15.97
C PHE A 244 6.09 -21.10 16.43
N THR A 245 6.04 -20.89 17.75
CA THR A 245 5.20 -19.87 18.37
C THR A 245 6.04 -18.69 18.83
N VAL A 246 5.51 -17.48 18.67
CA VAL A 246 6.05 -16.25 19.27
C VAL A 246 5.00 -15.60 20.15
N GLU A 247 5.34 -15.33 21.41
CA GLU A 247 4.45 -14.69 22.38
C GLU A 247 4.54 -13.16 22.31
N GLY A 248 3.38 -12.49 22.38
CA GLY A 248 3.26 -11.03 22.31
C GLY A 248 2.12 -10.51 23.17
N GLU A 249 2.21 -9.26 23.64
CA GLU A 249 1.13 -8.63 24.44
C GLU A 249 0.02 -8.07 23.56
N GLU A 250 0.39 -7.39 22.48
CA GLU A 250 -0.52 -6.86 21.47
C GLU A 250 -0.11 -7.34 20.08
N ILE A 251 -1.09 -7.82 19.31
CA ILE A 251 -0.89 -8.36 17.96
C ILE A 251 -1.54 -7.41 16.97
N ILE A 252 -0.74 -6.80 16.11
CA ILE A 252 -1.20 -5.82 15.13
C ILE A 252 -1.17 -6.45 13.74
N LEU A 253 -2.36 -6.64 13.18
CA LEU A 253 -2.52 -7.29 11.90
C LEU A 253 -2.40 -6.27 10.76
N SER A 254 -1.36 -6.41 9.93
CA SER A 254 -1.03 -5.52 8.81
C SER A 254 -0.77 -6.29 7.51
N SER A 255 -1.40 -7.44 7.34
CA SER A 255 -1.17 -8.40 6.24
C SER A 255 -1.99 -8.08 4.97
N GLY A 256 -2.36 -6.81 4.79
CA GLY A 256 -3.17 -6.32 3.67
C GLY A 256 -4.63 -6.74 3.72
N ALA A 257 -5.44 -6.20 2.81
CA ALA A 257 -6.90 -6.41 2.76
C ALA A 257 -7.34 -7.85 2.44
N ILE A 258 -6.42 -8.69 1.93
CA ILE A 258 -6.66 -10.12 1.64
C ILE A 258 -6.11 -11.00 2.76
N GLY A 259 -4.84 -10.80 3.14
CA GLY A 259 -4.18 -11.64 4.14
C GLY A 259 -4.73 -11.43 5.56
N SER A 260 -5.10 -10.20 5.92
CA SER A 260 -5.62 -9.90 7.26
C SER A 260 -6.92 -10.65 7.59
N PRO A 261 -8.02 -10.53 6.82
CA PRO A 261 -9.23 -11.31 7.12
C PRO A 261 -9.00 -12.81 7.05
N HIS A 262 -8.10 -13.29 6.18
CA HIS A 262 -7.75 -14.70 6.11
C HIS A 262 -7.09 -15.19 7.42
N ILE A 263 -6.09 -14.47 7.93
CA ILE A 263 -5.44 -14.79 9.21
C ILE A 263 -6.46 -14.73 10.36
N LEU A 264 -7.36 -13.74 10.40
CA LEU A 264 -8.42 -13.69 11.41
C LEU A 264 -9.29 -14.96 11.39
N MET A 265 -9.73 -15.39 10.21
CA MET A 265 -10.54 -16.60 10.07
C MET A 265 -9.75 -17.86 10.49
N LEU A 266 -8.50 -18.02 10.06
CA LEU A 266 -7.62 -19.11 10.51
C LEU A 266 -7.36 -19.10 12.03
N SER A 267 -7.58 -17.96 12.68
CA SER A 267 -7.45 -17.78 14.13
C SER A 267 -8.77 -17.94 14.89
N GLY A 268 -9.86 -18.30 14.21
CA GLY A 268 -11.18 -18.47 14.82
C GLY A 268 -11.99 -17.17 15.00
N VAL A 269 -11.61 -16.08 14.32
CA VAL A 269 -12.33 -14.81 14.33
C VAL A 269 -12.94 -14.55 12.95
N GLY A 270 -14.25 -14.70 12.82
CA GLY A 270 -14.96 -14.59 11.54
C GLY A 270 -16.38 -15.15 11.60
N PRO A 271 -17.07 -15.32 10.46
CA PRO A 271 -18.43 -15.85 10.43
C PRO A 271 -18.49 -17.28 11.00
N ALA A 272 -19.20 -17.49 12.11
CA ALA A 272 -19.12 -18.74 12.86
C ALA A 272 -19.45 -20.00 12.03
N GLU A 273 -20.48 -19.96 11.18
CA GLU A 273 -20.86 -21.08 10.32
C GLU A 273 -19.75 -21.45 9.33
N HIS A 274 -19.12 -20.44 8.71
CA HIS A 274 -18.01 -20.64 7.79
C HIS A 274 -16.79 -21.23 8.52
N LEU A 275 -16.46 -20.74 9.71
CA LEU A 275 -15.37 -21.29 10.51
C LEU A 275 -15.61 -22.77 10.87
N GLN A 276 -16.84 -23.13 11.22
CA GLN A 276 -17.23 -24.50 11.56
C GLN A 276 -17.14 -25.44 10.35
N GLU A 277 -17.47 -24.96 9.14
CA GLU A 277 -17.33 -25.72 7.88
C GLU A 277 -15.88 -26.21 7.68
N PHE A 278 -14.90 -25.38 8.04
CA PHE A 278 -13.47 -25.71 7.95
C PHE A 278 -12.90 -26.34 9.23
N GLY A 279 -13.73 -26.67 10.22
CA GLY A 279 -13.29 -27.29 11.48
C GLY A 279 -12.46 -26.36 12.37
N ILE A 280 -12.56 -25.05 12.19
CA ILE A 280 -11.83 -24.03 12.97
C ILE A 280 -12.64 -23.69 14.23
N PRO A 281 -12.07 -23.84 15.45
CA PRO A 281 -12.75 -23.43 16.66
C PRO A 281 -13.07 -21.93 16.67
N VAL A 282 -14.33 -21.59 16.97
CA VAL A 282 -14.77 -20.19 17.01
C VAL A 282 -14.30 -19.52 18.30
N VAL A 283 -13.42 -18.52 18.15
CA VAL A 283 -13.00 -17.60 19.21
C VAL A 283 -14.00 -16.44 19.31
N HIS A 284 -14.39 -15.87 18.17
CA HIS A 284 -15.36 -14.78 18.11
C HIS A 284 -16.12 -14.81 16.78
N ASP A 285 -17.45 -14.89 16.87
CA ASP A 285 -18.33 -14.74 15.73
C ASP A 285 -18.36 -13.28 15.27
N SER A 286 -17.77 -13.02 14.11
CA SER A 286 -17.68 -11.70 13.49
C SER A 286 -18.03 -11.83 12.00
N PRO A 287 -19.32 -11.71 11.63
CA PRO A 287 -19.79 -11.98 10.28
C PRO A 287 -19.25 -11.00 9.23
N GLY A 288 -18.70 -9.86 9.65
CA GLY A 288 -18.09 -8.87 8.74
C GLY A 288 -16.68 -9.24 8.25
N VAL A 289 -15.99 -10.19 8.90
CA VAL A 289 -14.64 -10.58 8.48
C VAL A 289 -14.69 -11.23 7.09
N GLY A 290 -13.87 -10.72 6.18
CA GLY A 290 -13.83 -11.16 4.78
C GLY A 290 -14.94 -10.58 3.89
N GLN A 291 -15.84 -9.76 4.45
CA GLN A 291 -16.94 -9.12 3.71
C GLN A 291 -16.58 -7.68 3.29
N ASN A 292 -17.47 -7.05 2.51
CA ASN A 292 -17.34 -5.66 2.04
C ASN A 292 -16.00 -5.39 1.31
N MET A 293 -15.45 -6.40 0.63
CA MET A 293 -14.31 -6.20 -0.27
C MET A 293 -14.72 -5.25 -1.40
N ARG A 294 -13.90 -4.22 -1.62
CA ARG A 294 -14.05 -3.26 -2.70
C ARG A 294 -12.74 -3.18 -3.47
N ASP A 295 -12.85 -3.01 -4.77
CA ASP A 295 -11.73 -2.77 -5.66
C ASP A 295 -12.16 -1.85 -6.79
N HIS A 296 -11.21 -1.26 -7.50
CA HIS A 296 -11.48 -0.37 -8.63
C HIS A 296 -11.23 -1.11 -9.96
N PRO A 297 -12.26 -1.33 -10.80
CA PRO A 297 -12.06 -1.93 -12.10
C PRO A 297 -11.27 -0.96 -13.00
N LEU A 298 -10.14 -1.44 -13.51
CA LEU A 298 -9.28 -0.69 -14.42
C LEU A 298 -9.49 -1.17 -15.86
N VAL A 299 -9.68 -0.23 -16.78
CA VAL A 299 -9.78 -0.51 -18.22
C VAL A 299 -8.71 0.27 -18.96
N TYR A 300 -7.94 -0.43 -19.78
CA TYR A 300 -6.92 0.19 -20.64
C TYR A 300 -7.51 0.57 -21.99
N VAL A 301 -7.33 1.84 -22.37
CA VAL A 301 -7.59 2.31 -23.73
C VAL A 301 -6.25 2.70 -24.35
N THR A 302 -5.95 2.17 -25.53
CA THR A 302 -4.66 2.35 -26.19
C THR A 302 -4.82 3.03 -27.54
N TRP A 303 -3.85 3.87 -27.88
CA TRP A 303 -3.78 4.56 -29.16
C TRP A 303 -2.39 4.37 -29.77
N ARG A 304 -2.33 4.35 -31.11
CA ARG A 304 -1.05 4.37 -31.83
C ARG A 304 -0.56 5.81 -31.94
N THR A 305 0.70 6.06 -31.60
CA THR A 305 1.32 7.36 -31.83
C THR A 305 1.50 7.62 -33.32
N LYS A 306 1.65 8.90 -33.69
CA LYS A 306 2.08 9.25 -35.05
C LYS A 306 3.50 8.69 -35.31
N PRO A 307 3.86 8.31 -36.55
CA PRO A 307 5.14 7.65 -36.85
C PRO A 307 6.39 8.41 -36.39
N GLU A 308 6.32 9.74 -36.35
CA GLU A 308 7.40 10.62 -35.88
C GLU A 308 7.58 10.64 -34.36
N VAL A 309 6.58 10.21 -33.58
CA VAL A 309 6.62 10.14 -32.12
C VAL A 309 7.10 8.75 -31.71
N LYS A 310 8.39 8.66 -31.37
CA LYS A 310 9.00 7.46 -30.79
C LYS A 310 8.66 7.37 -29.30
N LEU A 311 8.17 6.22 -28.88
CA LEU A 311 7.99 5.89 -27.47
C LEU A 311 9.25 5.19 -26.95
N ASP A 312 9.74 5.65 -25.81
CA ASP A 312 10.78 4.97 -25.06
C ASP A 312 10.12 3.98 -24.08
N GLY A 313 10.61 2.74 -24.07
CA GLY A 313 10.16 1.68 -23.17
C GLY A 313 10.46 1.98 -21.71
N ASN A 314 11.55 2.70 -21.46
CA ASN A 314 12.14 2.92 -20.14
C ASN A 314 11.85 4.31 -19.57
N ALA A 315 11.19 5.17 -20.33
CA ALA A 315 10.88 6.50 -19.89
C ALA A 315 9.69 6.54 -18.92
N PRO A 316 9.56 7.61 -18.11
CA PRO A 316 8.51 7.70 -17.11
C PRO A 316 7.10 7.52 -17.67
N ARG A 317 6.31 6.74 -16.94
CA ARG A 317 4.88 6.53 -17.23
C ARG A 317 4.03 7.43 -16.34
N MET A 318 2.79 7.69 -16.76
CA MET A 318 1.78 8.39 -15.95
C MET A 318 2.22 9.79 -15.50
N GLN A 319 2.75 10.62 -16.41
CA GLN A 319 3.22 11.97 -16.08
C GLN A 319 2.08 12.99 -15.81
N ALA A 320 0.87 12.72 -16.32
CA ALA A 320 -0.30 13.56 -16.09
C ALA A 320 -1.56 12.70 -15.89
N THR A 321 -2.53 13.25 -15.15
CA THR A 321 -3.84 12.64 -14.89
C THR A 321 -4.92 13.68 -15.06
N LEU A 322 -6.09 13.23 -15.54
CA LEU A 322 -7.33 13.99 -15.53
C LEU A 322 -8.23 13.43 -14.43
N ARG A 323 -8.53 14.24 -13.42
CA ARG A 323 -9.51 13.95 -12.38
C ARG A 323 -10.80 14.69 -12.70
N TYR A 324 -11.93 13.99 -12.77
CA TYR A 324 -13.23 14.60 -13.01
C TYR A 324 -14.34 13.67 -12.53
N THR A 325 -15.50 14.25 -12.23
CA THR A 325 -16.73 13.50 -11.95
C THR A 325 -17.48 13.32 -13.26
N ALA A 326 -17.80 12.07 -13.59
CA ALA A 326 -18.60 11.77 -14.79
C ALA A 326 -20.06 12.19 -14.56
N GLY A 327 -20.71 12.73 -15.59
CA GLY A 327 -22.13 13.05 -15.50
C GLY A 327 -22.95 11.78 -15.24
N GLY A 328 -23.74 11.77 -14.16
CA GLY A 328 -24.59 10.63 -13.79
C GLY A 328 -23.95 9.58 -12.88
N SER A 329 -22.73 9.83 -12.38
CA SER A 329 -22.15 9.10 -11.24
C SER A 329 -22.68 9.59 -9.90
#